data_AF-D4YT68-F1
#
_entry.id   AF-D4YT68-F1
#
_cell.length_a   1.000
_cell.length_b   1.000
_cell.length_c   1.000
_cell.angle_alpha   90.00
_cell.angle_beta   90.00
_cell.angle_gamma   90.00
#
_symmetry.space_group_name_H-M   'P 1'
#
loop_
_entity.id
_entity.type
_entity.pdbx_description
1 polymer ?
#
loop_
_entity_poly.entity_id
_entity_poly.type
_entity_poly.pdbx_seq_one_letter_code
_entity_poly.pdbx_strand_id
1 'polypeptide(L)' 'MTDEIIKTALLDRHMNEVFDWSDSKLPVRDALWDYFMEKNGRDTMKTEEDMLPFLKDSDDKIKAFVNENLKK' A
#
# COMPACT_ATOMS: atom_id res chain seq x y z
N MET A 1 -3.39 5.20 -23.04
CA MET A 1 -3.32 6.04 -21.82
C MET A 1 -4.28 5.47 -20.78
N THR A 2 -4.15 4.18 -20.45
CA THR A 2 -5.11 3.45 -19.60
C THR A 2 -4.46 2.88 -18.35
N ASP A 3 -3.13 2.72 -18.34
CA ASP A 3 -2.40 2.16 -17.19
C ASP A 3 -2.23 3.14 -16.02
N GLU A 4 -2.16 4.46 -16.26
CA GLU A 4 -2.03 5.44 -15.17
C GLU A 4 -3.29 5.56 -14.31
N ILE A 5 -4.47 5.33 -14.88
CA ILE A 5 -5.75 5.40 -14.16
C ILE A 5 -5.96 4.15 -13.29
N ILE A 6 -5.39 3.00 -13.69
CA ILE A 6 -5.55 1.73 -12.97
C ILE A 6 -4.65 1.69 -11.72
N LYS A 7 -3.45 2.26 -11.78
CA LYS A 7 -2.49 2.23 -10.66
C LYS A 7 -2.95 2.99 -9.41
N THR A 8 -3.62 4.12 -9.58
CA THR A 8 -4.20 4.85 -8.44
C THR A 8 -5.34 4.05 -7.81
N ALA A 9 -6.08 3.28 -8.62
CA ALA A 9 -7.20 2.50 -8.15
C ALA A 9 -6.80 1.48 -7.09
N LEU A 10 -5.66 0.77 -7.22
CA LEU A 10 -5.27 -0.28 -6.25
C LEU A 10 -5.04 0.29 -4.85
N LEU A 11 -4.25 1.36 -4.75
CA LEU A 11 -3.91 2.00 -3.49
C LEU A 11 -5.14 2.60 -2.79
N ASP A 12 -6.14 3.01 -3.58
CA ASP A 12 -7.43 3.48 -3.11
C ASP A 12 -8.43 2.36 -2.78
N ARG A 13 -8.19 1.10 -3.20
CA ARG A 13 -9.06 -0.02 -2.85
C ARG A 13 -8.87 -0.43 -1.40
N HIS A 14 -9.92 -0.98 -0.82
CA HIS A 14 -9.83 -1.59 0.50
C HIS A 14 -9.00 -2.87 0.47
N MET A 15 -8.25 -3.12 1.54
CA MET A 15 -7.41 -4.31 1.68
C MET A 15 -8.22 -5.59 1.51
N ASN A 16 -9.44 -5.67 2.06
CA ASN A 16 -10.32 -6.83 1.92
C ASN A 16 -10.88 -7.06 0.51
N GLU A 17 -10.82 -6.08 -0.38
CA GLU A 17 -11.22 -6.24 -1.79
C GLU A 17 -10.07 -6.77 -2.65
N VAL A 18 -8.83 -6.63 -2.17
CA VAL A 18 -7.60 -6.94 -2.92
C VAL A 18 -6.91 -8.17 -2.36
N PHE A 19 -6.97 -8.38 -1.05
CA PHE A 19 -6.28 -9.42 -0.31
C PHE A 19 -7.28 -10.29 0.42
N ASP A 20 -7.44 -11.54 -0.02
CA ASP A 20 -8.41 -12.50 0.54
C ASP A 20 -8.16 -12.84 2.02
N TRP A 21 -6.95 -12.59 2.53
CA TRP A 21 -6.58 -12.84 3.93
C TRP A 21 -6.83 -11.65 4.85
N SER A 22 -7.14 -10.48 4.30
CA SER A 22 -7.35 -9.26 5.08
C SER A 22 -8.84 -8.97 5.18
N ASP A 23 -9.36 -8.83 6.40
CA ASP A 23 -10.72 -8.29 6.63
C ASP A 23 -10.71 -6.75 6.80
N SER A 24 -9.55 -6.12 6.60
CA SER A 24 -9.41 -4.68 6.81
C SER A 24 -10.14 -3.90 5.73
N LYS A 25 -11.00 -2.98 6.17
CA LYS A 25 -11.66 -1.99 5.31
C LYS A 25 -10.76 -0.78 5.03
N LEU A 26 -9.53 -0.76 5.57
CA LEU A 26 -8.59 0.30 5.29
C LEU A 26 -8.12 0.21 3.83
N PRO A 27 -7.93 1.35 3.16
CA PRO A 27 -7.26 1.39 1.87
C PRO A 27 -5.87 0.75 1.94
N VAL A 28 -5.41 0.14 0.83
CA VAL A 28 -4.06 -0.42 0.75
C VAL A 28 -3.00 0.65 1.03
N ARG A 29 -3.21 1.89 0.58
CA ARG A 29 -2.33 3.03 0.89
C ARG A 29 -2.20 3.28 2.38
N ASP A 30 -3.30 3.30 3.11
CA ASP A 30 -3.31 3.60 4.54
C ASP A 30 -2.67 2.45 5.33
N ALA A 31 -2.91 1.20 4.93
CA ALA A 31 -2.26 0.05 5.52
C ALA A 31 -0.73 0.09 5.34
N LEU A 32 -0.25 0.45 4.13
CA LEU A 32 1.17 0.65 3.87
C LEU A 32 1.74 1.81 4.68
N TRP A 33 1.03 2.92 4.73
CA TRP A 33 1.41 4.09 5.52
C TRP A 33 1.59 3.73 6.99
N ASP A 34 0.64 3.02 7.60
CA ASP A 34 0.72 2.58 8.99
C ASP A 34 1.92 1.66 9.23
N TYR A 35 2.19 0.73 8.30
CA TYR A 35 3.38 -0.13 8.37
C TYR A 35 4.68 0.69 8.36
N PHE A 36 4.81 1.67 7.46
CA PHE A 36 5.98 2.54 7.41
C PHE A 36 6.07 3.46 8.62
N MET A 37 4.94 3.96 9.13
CA MET A 37 4.90 4.73 10.38
C MET A 37 5.41 3.90 11.56
N GLU A 38 5.01 2.65 11.71
CA GLU A 38 5.55 1.80 12.79
C GLU A 38 7.05 1.53 12.59
N LYS A 39 7.47 1.24 11.35
CA LYS A 39 8.86 0.96 11.00
C LYS A 39 9.80 2.16 11.18
N ASN A 40 9.34 3.35 10.82
CA ASN A 40 10.11 4.59 10.87
C ASN A 40 9.96 5.34 12.20
N GLY A 41 9.27 4.77 13.19
CA GLY A 41 9.09 5.40 14.51
C GLY A 41 8.17 6.63 14.48
N ARG A 42 7.16 6.60 13.61
CA ARG A 42 6.17 7.67 13.33
C ARG A 42 6.76 8.91 12.67
N ASP A 43 7.88 8.75 11.99
CA ASP A 43 8.46 9.79 11.14
C ASP A 43 7.67 9.89 9.83
N THR A 44 6.85 10.94 9.72
CA THR A 44 6.01 11.18 8.55
C THR A 44 6.84 11.53 7.32
N MET A 45 7.99 12.21 7.46
CA MET A 45 8.82 12.56 6.32
C MET A 45 9.42 11.32 5.67
N LYS A 46 9.97 10.41 6.47
CA LYS A 46 10.48 9.13 5.96
C LYS A 46 9.38 8.26 5.39
N THR A 47 8.22 8.24 6.03
CA THR A 47 7.08 7.46 5.55
C THR A 47 6.59 7.96 4.20
N GLU A 48 6.53 9.28 3.99
CA GLU A 48 6.22 9.86 2.68
C GLU A 48 7.26 9.47 1.62
N GLU A 49 8.55 9.58 1.95
CA GLU A 49 9.65 9.18 1.06
C GLU A 49 9.57 7.69 0.67
N ASP A 50 9.28 6.82 1.63
CA ASP A 50 9.11 5.39 1.40
C ASP A 50 7.84 5.06 0.61
N MET A 51 6.78 5.87 0.72
CA MET A 51 5.52 5.71 -0.01
C MET A 51 5.56 6.20 -1.46
N LEU A 52 6.39 7.21 -1.76
CA LEU A 52 6.58 7.75 -3.12
C LEU A 52 6.82 6.69 -4.21
N PRO A 53 7.71 5.68 -4.02
CA PRO A 53 7.90 4.64 -5.03
C PRO A 53 6.63 3.83 -5.27
N PHE A 54 5.84 3.50 -4.24
CA PHE A 54 4.60 2.74 -4.39
C PHE A 54 3.53 3.49 -5.19
N LEU A 55 3.50 4.83 -5.13
CA LEU A 55 2.60 5.64 -5.97
C LEU A 55 2.92 5.52 -7.47
N LYS A 56 4.16 5.18 -7.83
CA LYS A 56 4.63 5.06 -9.22
C LYS A 56 4.82 3.61 -9.67
N ASP A 57 4.92 2.69 -8.72
CA ASP A 57 5.20 1.28 -9.01
C ASP A 57 4.00 0.57 -9.65
N SER A 58 4.16 -0.71 -9.98
CA SER A 58 3.08 -1.54 -10.49
C SER A 58 2.29 -2.20 -9.37
N ASP A 59 0.98 -2.36 -9.59
CA ASP A 59 0.04 -3.05 -8.70
C ASP A 59 0.59 -4.39 -8.17
N ASP A 60 1.23 -5.18 -9.03
CA ASP A 60 1.78 -6.49 -8.65
C ASP A 60 2.87 -6.38 -7.60
N LYS A 61 3.74 -5.36 -7.69
CA LYS A 61 4.79 -5.14 -6.69
C LYS A 61 4.21 -4.66 -5.37
N ILE A 62 3.23 -3.77 -5.42
CA ILE A 62 2.51 -3.30 -4.23
C ILE A 62 1.88 -4.51 -3.53
N LYS A 63 1.17 -5.36 -4.27
CA LYS A 63 0.56 -6.59 -3.74
C LYS A 63 1.59 -7.56 -3.18
N ALA A 64 2.71 -7.77 -3.87
CA ALA A 64 3.78 -8.64 -3.38
C ALA A 64 4.34 -8.11 -2.05
N PHE A 65 4.68 -6.82 -1.98
CA PHE A 65 5.19 -6.20 -0.77
C PHE A 65 4.20 -6.31 0.40
N VAL A 66 2.91 -6.04 0.17
CA VAL A 66 1.86 -6.15 1.19
C VAL A 66 1.70 -7.60 1.66
N ASN A 67 1.70 -8.56 0.73
CA ASN A 67 1.64 -9.98 1.07
C ASN A 67 2.87 -10.48 1.85
N GLU A 68 4.04 -9.89 1.64
CA GLU A 68 5.27 -10.27 2.33
C GLU A 68 5.42 -9.59 3.70
N ASN A 69 4.94 -8.35 3.85
CA ASN A 69 5.21 -7.53 5.04
C ASN A 69 4.00 -7.32 5.95
N LEU A 70 2.78 -7.22 5.39
CA LEU A 70 1.56 -6.94 6.15
C LEU A 70 0.74 -8.21 6.43
N LYS A 71 0.98 -9.30 5.70
CA LYS A 71 0.36 -10.59 5.98
C LYS A 71 0.95 -11.17 7.28
N LYS A 72 0.15 -11.19 8.33
CA LYS A 72 0.47 -11.85 9.61
C LYS A 72 -0.29 -13.16 9.76
#